data_AF-A0A7V9RHC6-F1
#
_entry.id   AF-A0A7V9RHC6-F1
#
_cell.length_a   1.000
_cell.length_b   1.000
_cell.length_c   1.000
_cell.angle_alpha   90.00
_cell.angle_beta   90.00
_cell.angle_gamma   90.00
#
_symmetry.space_group_name_H-M   'P 1'
#
loop_
_entity.id
_entity.type
_entity.pdbx_description
1 polymer ?
#
loop_
_entity_poly.entity_id
_entity_poly.type
_entity_poly.pdbx_seq_one_letter_code
_entity_poly.pdbx_strand_id
1 'polypeptide(L)'
;MLEVTPIHAAASDASWLAIRQPAVIKLLERELAGFAGFKDGDAFAAGLELASRVLGGPTPLSELRLDHRALNKGLLAVRQGLCDRAMVRSIRDQIEELPVVLTPLEQDAVATVIAGIIWAVLDASVRDLDDELLD
;
A
#
# COMPACT_ATOMS: atom_id res chain seq x y z
N MET A 1 26.52 -18.99 -8.89
CA MET A 1 25.83 -17.72 -8.58
C MET A 1 24.42 -17.88 -9.11
N LEU A 2 23.47 -18.27 -8.25
CA LEU A 2 22.09 -18.51 -8.66
C LEU A 2 21.40 -17.15 -8.77
N GLU A 3 20.97 -16.80 -9.98
CA GLU A 3 20.05 -15.68 -10.19
C GLU A 3 18.74 -16.03 -9.47
N VAL A 4 18.47 -15.32 -8.38
CA VAL A 4 17.18 -15.38 -7.71
C VAL A 4 16.19 -14.72 -8.66
N THR A 5 15.35 -15.56 -9.28
CA THR A 5 14.26 -15.13 -10.16
C THR A 5 13.31 -14.20 -9.40
N PRO A 6 12.78 -13.12 -10.01
CA PRO A 6 11.99 -12.08 -9.34
C PRO A 6 10.72 -12.61 -8.62
N ILE A 7 10.25 -13.80 -8.98
CA ILE A 7 9.09 -14.47 -8.36
C ILE A 7 9.34 -14.78 -6.87
N HIS A 8 10.59 -15.06 -6.46
CA HIS A 8 10.90 -15.41 -5.07
C HIS A 8 10.83 -14.19 -4.13
N ALA A 9 11.14 -13.00 -4.64
CA ALA A 9 11.00 -11.74 -3.91
C ALA A 9 9.52 -11.40 -3.69
N ALA A 10 8.70 -11.44 -4.75
CA ALA A 10 7.27 -11.13 -4.66
C ALA A 10 6.50 -12.04 -3.68
N ALA A 11 6.78 -13.34 -3.66
CA ALA A 11 6.17 -14.28 -2.71
C ALA A 11 6.64 -14.03 -1.26
N SER A 12 7.90 -13.63 -1.08
CA SER A 12 8.46 -13.24 0.22
C SER A 12 7.82 -11.95 0.74
N ASP A 13 7.59 -10.97 -0.12
CA ASP A 13 7.02 -9.67 0.25
C ASP A 13 5.54 -9.77 0.62
N ALA A 14 4.78 -10.56 -0.14
CA ALA A 14 3.39 -10.91 0.18
C ALA A 14 3.27 -11.62 1.53
N SER A 15 4.14 -12.61 1.79
CA SER A 15 4.16 -13.36 3.05
C SER A 15 4.56 -12.47 4.23
N TRP A 16 5.54 -11.59 4.01
CA TRP A 16 5.98 -10.61 5.01
C TRP A 16 4.85 -9.65 5.36
N LEU A 17 4.16 -9.07 4.37
CA LEU A 17 3.01 -8.19 4.59
C LEU A 17 1.89 -8.91 5.34
N ALA A 18 1.57 -10.15 4.97
CA ALA A 18 0.53 -10.91 5.64
C ALA A 18 0.82 -11.16 7.12
N ILE A 19 2.09 -11.42 7.47
CA ILE A 19 2.52 -11.68 8.85
C ILE A 19 2.60 -10.36 9.65
N ARG A 20 3.23 -9.34 9.08
CA ARG A 20 3.58 -8.11 9.80
C ARG A 20 2.46 -7.07 9.76
N GLN A 21 1.76 -6.97 8.63
CA GLN A 21 0.77 -5.93 8.31
C GLN A 21 -0.58 -6.54 7.89
N PRO A 22 -1.22 -7.40 8.71
CA PRO A 22 -2.47 -8.08 8.34
C PRO A 22 -3.63 -7.11 8.07
N ALA A 23 -3.60 -5.91 8.67
CA ALA A 23 -4.61 -4.89 8.41
C ALA A 23 -4.51 -4.29 7.00
N VAL A 24 -3.29 -4.20 6.45
CA VAL A 24 -3.03 -3.73 5.09
C VAL A 24 -3.54 -4.76 4.08
N ILE A 25 -3.25 -6.05 4.28
CA ILE A 25 -3.79 -7.11 3.40
C ILE A 25 -5.31 -7.07 3.36
N LYS A 26 -5.98 -7.01 4.51
CA LYS A 26 -7.45 -6.93 4.56
C LYS A 26 -8.01 -5.67 3.89
N LEU A 27 -7.29 -4.55 3.95
CA LEU A 27 -7.67 -3.34 3.21
C LEU A 27 -7.58 -3.58 1.70
N LEU A 28 -6.46 -4.12 1.22
CA LEU A 28 -6.26 -4.43 -0.19
C LEU A 28 -7.33 -5.42 -0.70
N GLU A 29 -7.63 -6.47 0.05
CA GLU A 29 -8.69 -7.43 -0.31
C GLU A 29 -10.05 -6.74 -0.41
N ARG A 30 -10.40 -5.91 0.58
CA ARG A 30 -11.68 -5.21 0.63
C ARG A 30 -11.86 -4.22 -0.51
N GLU A 31 -10.83 -3.44 -0.83
CA GLU A 31 -10.92 -2.34 -1.80
C GLU A 31 -10.58 -2.78 -3.24
N LEU A 32 -9.79 -3.84 -3.43
CA LEU A 32 -9.22 -4.21 -4.73
C LEU A 32 -9.56 -5.64 -5.18
N ALA A 33 -9.89 -6.58 -4.30
CA ALA A 33 -10.27 -7.95 -4.68
C ALA A 33 -11.79 -8.17 -4.74
N GLY A 34 -12.57 -7.38 -4.01
CA GLY A 34 -14.03 -7.54 -3.88
C GLY A 34 -14.89 -6.77 -4.90
N PHE A 35 -14.29 -5.95 -5.76
CA PHE A 35 -15.06 -5.13 -6.69
C PHE A 35 -15.47 -5.95 -7.91
N ALA A 36 -16.76 -6.00 -8.24
CA ALA A 36 -17.28 -6.85 -9.33
C ALA A 36 -16.69 -6.54 -10.73
N GLY A 37 -16.01 -5.41 -10.88
CA GLY A 37 -15.24 -5.04 -12.08
C GLY A 37 -13.79 -5.55 -12.11
N PHE A 38 -13.21 -6.00 -10.99
CA PHE A 38 -11.79 -6.37 -10.85
C PHE A 38 -11.67 -7.89 -10.72
N LYS A 39 -11.74 -8.60 -11.86
CA LYS A 39 -11.91 -10.07 -11.87
C LYS A 39 -10.64 -10.87 -12.10
N ASP A 40 -9.60 -10.24 -12.63
CA ASP A 40 -8.31 -10.90 -12.90
C ASP A 40 -7.37 -10.88 -11.69
N GLY A 41 -7.60 -9.98 -10.74
CA GLY A 41 -6.75 -9.81 -9.56
C GLY A 41 -5.57 -8.86 -9.79
N ASP A 42 -5.48 -8.21 -10.95
CA ASP A 42 -4.36 -7.34 -11.31
C ASP A 42 -4.30 -6.12 -10.39
N ALA A 43 -5.46 -5.53 -10.08
CA ALA A 43 -5.55 -4.42 -9.12
C ALA A 43 -5.03 -4.82 -7.73
N PHE A 44 -5.37 -6.03 -7.26
CA PHE A 44 -4.87 -6.54 -5.99
C PHE A 44 -3.36 -6.80 -6.03
N ALA A 45 -2.85 -7.41 -7.09
CA ALA A 45 -1.42 -7.64 -7.29
C ALA A 45 -0.62 -6.34 -7.32
N ALA A 46 -1.09 -5.34 -8.07
CA ALA A 46 -0.51 -4.00 -8.10
C ALA A 46 -0.51 -3.33 -6.73
N GLY A 47 -1.64 -3.39 -6.01
CA GLY A 47 -1.75 -2.85 -4.66
C GLY A 47 -0.82 -3.54 -3.67
N LEU A 48 -0.63 -4.85 -3.79
CA LEU A 48 0.27 -5.62 -2.93
C LEU A 48 1.75 -5.25 -3.14
N GLU A 49 2.17 -5.14 -4.40
CA GLU A 49 3.51 -4.71 -4.79
C GLU A 49 3.82 -3.31 -4.25
N LEU A 50 2.93 -2.34 -4.52
CA LEU A 50 3.14 -0.95 -4.08
C LEU A 50 3.07 -0.81 -2.56
N ALA A 51 2.18 -1.53 -1.88
CA ALA A 51 2.13 -1.54 -0.42
C ALA A 51 3.43 -2.10 0.19
N SER A 52 4.01 -3.12 -0.43
CA SER A 52 5.31 -3.68 -0.01
C SER A 52 6.41 -2.63 -0.12
N ARG A 53 6.46 -1.88 -1.23
CA ARG A 53 7.42 -0.79 -1.44
C ARG A 53 7.27 0.31 -0.39
N VAL A 54 6.04 0.75 -0.12
CA VAL A 54 5.75 1.80 0.88
C VAL A 54 6.22 1.39 2.29
N LEU A 55 6.07 0.12 2.65
CA LEU A 55 6.35 -0.37 3.99
C LEU A 55 7.77 -0.93 4.17
N GLY A 56 8.61 -0.83 3.13
CA GLY A 56 10.01 -1.25 3.14
C GLY A 56 10.23 -2.76 2.93
N GLY A 57 9.18 -3.52 2.64
CA GLY A 57 9.26 -4.98 2.49
C GLY A 57 9.99 -5.66 3.66
N PRO A 58 10.80 -6.72 3.41
CA PRO A 58 11.52 -7.44 4.47
C PRO A 58 12.63 -6.62 5.16
N THR A 59 12.92 -5.40 4.71
CA THR A 59 13.80 -4.44 5.40
C THR A 59 12.98 -3.22 5.82
N PRO A 60 12.11 -3.36 6.83
CA PRO A 60 11.11 -2.34 7.15
C PRO A 60 11.75 -1.01 7.56
N LEU A 61 11.09 0.08 7.16
CA LEU A 61 11.49 1.44 7.52
C LEU A 61 11.25 1.75 9.01
N SER A 62 10.41 0.96 9.69
CA SER A 62 10.17 1.02 11.14
C SER A 62 9.40 -0.23 11.60
N GLU A 63 9.36 -0.49 12.92
CA GLU A 63 8.47 -1.51 13.49
C GLU A 63 6.98 -1.11 13.47
N LEU A 64 6.64 -0.01 12.79
CA LEU A 64 5.31 0.58 12.75
C LEU A 64 4.29 -0.43 12.23
N ARG A 65 3.32 -0.76 13.08
CA ARG A 65 2.18 -1.62 12.72
C ARG A 65 0.96 -0.77 12.48
N LEU A 66 0.46 -0.79 11.24
CA LEU A 66 -0.77 -0.08 10.92
C LEU A 66 -1.98 -0.91 11.36
N ASP A 67 -2.90 -0.27 12.07
CA ASP A 67 -4.20 -0.86 12.40
C ASP A 67 -5.29 -0.43 11.41
N HIS A 68 -6.46 -1.06 11.52
CA HIS A 68 -7.60 -0.75 10.65
C HIS A 68 -8.09 0.70 10.79
N ARG A 69 -7.92 1.32 11.97
CA ARG A 69 -8.41 2.67 12.23
C ARG A 69 -7.52 3.69 11.51
N ALA A 70 -6.20 3.56 11.61
CA ALA A 70 -5.24 4.40 10.91
C ALA A 70 -5.43 4.31 9.39
N LEU A 71 -5.55 3.09 8.87
CA LEU A 71 -5.79 2.86 7.44
C LEU A 71 -7.11 3.46 6.94
N ASN A 72 -8.20 3.29 7.68
CA ASN A 72 -9.49 3.89 7.32
C ASN A 72 -9.45 5.42 7.39
N LYS A 73 -8.71 6.00 8.35
CA LYS A 73 -8.50 7.45 8.45
C LYS A 73 -7.75 7.97 7.23
N GLY A 74 -6.68 7.30 6.81
CA GLY A 74 -5.93 7.64 5.60
C GLY A 74 -6.79 7.56 4.34
N LEU A 75 -7.55 6.47 4.17
CA LEU A 75 -8.46 6.32 3.04
C LEU A 75 -9.53 7.42 2.98
N LEU A 76 -10.09 7.79 4.14
CA LEU A 76 -11.05 8.89 4.22
C LEU A 76 -10.41 10.23 3.86
N ALA A 77 -9.19 10.50 4.34
CA ALA A 77 -8.46 11.73 4.02
C ALA A 77 -8.21 11.86 2.51
N VAL A 78 -7.79 10.78 1.84
CA VAL A 78 -7.60 10.77 0.39
C VAL A 78 -8.91 11.02 -0.35
N ARG A 79 -9.99 10.35 0.05
CA ARG A 79 -11.33 10.53 -0.56
C ARG A 79 -11.91 11.94 -0.35
N GLN A 80 -11.49 12.64 0.70
CA GLN A 80 -11.84 14.04 0.97
C GLN A 80 -10.95 15.04 0.22
N GLY A 81 -9.99 14.58 -0.57
CA GLY A 81 -9.10 15.43 -1.36
C GLY A 81 -7.97 16.06 -0.55
N LEU A 82 -7.62 15.50 0.61
CA LEU A 82 -6.50 15.97 1.44
C LEU A 82 -5.14 15.45 0.97
N CYS A 83 -5.10 14.64 -0.09
CA CYS A 83 -3.88 14.10 -0.66
C CYS A 83 -3.30 15.06 -1.72
N ASP A 84 -1.98 15.26 -1.68
CA ASP A 84 -1.27 16.08 -2.65
C ASP A 84 -1.37 15.46 -4.06
N ARG A 85 -1.64 16.31 -5.06
CA ARG A 85 -1.69 15.90 -6.47
C ARG A 85 -0.35 15.38 -6.98
N ALA A 86 0.77 15.90 -6.46
CA ALA A 86 2.09 15.41 -6.83
C ALA A 86 2.30 13.96 -6.36
N MET A 87 1.84 13.64 -5.15
CA MET A 87 1.87 12.28 -4.60
C MET A 87 1.01 11.33 -5.42
N VAL A 88 -0.23 11.70 -5.74
CA VAL A 88 -1.12 10.87 -6.59
C VAL A 88 -0.50 10.63 -7.97
N ARG A 89 0.13 11.65 -8.56
CA ARG A 89 0.85 11.51 -9.84
C ARG A 89 2.00 10.51 -9.72
N SER A 90 2.86 10.66 -8.71
CA SER A 90 3.97 9.74 -8.48
C SER A 90 3.51 8.29 -8.28
N ILE A 91 2.36 8.07 -7.62
CA ILE A 91 1.78 6.73 -7.49
C ILE A 91 1.32 6.19 -8.86
N ARG A 92 0.70 7.03 -9.69
CA ARG A 92 0.30 6.63 -11.05
C ARG A 92 1.51 6.29 -11.93
N ASP A 93 2.57 7.08 -11.86
CA ASP A 93 3.82 6.80 -12.58
C ASP A 93 4.38 5.43 -12.15
N GLN A 94 4.37 5.13 -10.85
CA GLN A 94 4.79 3.81 -10.33
C GLN A 94 3.88 2.66 -10.77
N ILE A 95 2.56 2.90 -10.92
CA ILE A 95 1.62 1.90 -11.46
C ILE A 95 1.96 1.58 -12.92
N GLU A 96 2.30 2.59 -13.73
CA GLU A 96 2.65 2.42 -15.15
C GLU A 96 3.95 1.61 -15.35
N GLU A 97 4.82 1.57 -14.35
CA GLU A 97 6.03 0.73 -14.34
C GLU A 97 5.76 -0.74 -13.97
N LEU A 98 4.56 -1.07 -13.50
CA LEU A 98 4.23 -2.44 -13.11
C LEU A 98 3.96 -3.34 -14.33
N PRO A 99 4.35 -4.62 -14.29
CA PRO A 99 4.09 -5.58 -15.36
C PRO A 99 2.65 -6.12 -15.32
N VAL A 100 1.65 -5.27 -15.05
CA VAL A 100 0.22 -5.61 -15.00
C VAL A 100 -0.58 -4.56 -15.76
N VAL A 101 -1.69 -4.96 -16.38
CA VAL A 101 -2.52 -4.05 -17.18
C VAL A 101 -3.75 -3.67 -16.37
N LEU A 102 -3.80 -2.44 -15.88
CA LEU A 102 -4.94 -1.92 -15.14
C LEU A 102 -5.87 -1.14 -16.06
N THR A 103 -7.18 -1.34 -15.88
CA THR A 103 -8.17 -0.39 -16.38
C THR A 103 -8.03 0.95 -15.64
N PRO A 104 -8.53 2.07 -16.20
CA PRO A 104 -8.48 3.36 -15.51
C PRO A 104 -9.13 3.35 -14.12
N LEU A 105 -10.19 2.55 -13.95
CA LEU A 105 -10.88 2.42 -12.66
C LEU A 105 -10.02 1.67 -11.63
N GLU A 106 -9.31 0.62 -12.07
CA GLU A 106 -8.37 -0.11 -11.22
C GLU A 106 -7.18 0.74 -10.83
N GLN A 107 -6.62 1.48 -11.78
CA GLN A 107 -5.52 2.42 -11.53
C GLN A 107 -5.93 3.48 -10.49
N ASP A 108 -7.13 4.04 -10.59
CA ASP A 108 -7.65 5.00 -9.62
C ASP A 108 -7.90 4.37 -8.24
N ALA A 109 -8.43 3.15 -8.20
CA ALA A 109 -8.64 2.41 -6.96
C ALA A 109 -7.31 2.09 -6.26
N VAL A 110 -6.33 1.56 -7.01
CA VAL A 110 -4.98 1.28 -6.50
C VAL A 110 -4.32 2.56 -6.01
N ALA A 111 -4.33 3.63 -6.81
CA ALA A 111 -3.73 4.90 -6.41
C ALA A 111 -4.35 5.47 -5.11
N THR A 112 -5.68 5.36 -4.99
CA THR A 112 -6.41 5.80 -3.79
C THR A 112 -6.02 4.99 -2.56
N VAL A 113 -5.94 3.66 -2.68
CA VAL A 113 -5.61 2.77 -1.55
C VAL A 113 -4.16 2.97 -1.12
N ILE A 114 -3.22 3.04 -2.07
CA ILE A 114 -1.80 3.28 -1.77
C ILE A 114 -1.59 4.65 -1.15
N ALA A 115 -2.26 5.68 -1.65
CA ALA A 115 -2.21 7.00 -1.02
C ALA A 115 -2.74 6.97 0.42
N GLY A 116 -3.79 6.19 0.68
CA GLY A 116 -4.35 6.01 2.02
C GLY A 116 -3.38 5.31 2.97
N ILE A 117 -2.63 4.32 2.48
CA ILE A 117 -1.59 3.62 3.24
C ILE A 117 -0.44 4.59 3.57
N ILE A 118 0.07 5.32 2.58
CA ILE A 118 1.15 6.31 2.81
C ILE A 118 0.70 7.37 3.83
N TRP A 119 -0.54 7.87 3.71
CA TRP A 119 -1.08 8.81 4.68
C TRP A 119 -1.09 8.21 6.08
N ALA A 120 -1.53 6.95 6.23
CA ALA A 120 -1.57 6.28 7.53
C ALA A 120 -0.16 6.06 8.11
N VAL A 121 0.84 5.76 7.27
CA VAL A 121 2.25 5.70 7.70
C VAL A 121 2.69 7.06 8.23
N LEU A 122 2.49 8.13 7.48
CA LEU A 122 2.90 9.48 7.89
C LEU A 122 2.22 9.93 9.19
N ASP A 123 0.90 9.75 9.33
CA ASP A 123 0.14 10.11 10.54
C ASP A 123 0.60 9.30 11.76
N ALA A 124 0.99 8.04 11.58
CA ALA A 124 1.45 7.21 12.68
C ALA A 124 2.92 7.51 13.05
N SER A 125 3.81 7.76 12.07
CA SER A 125 5.19 8.18 12.32
C SER A 125 5.27 9.53 13.04
N VAL A 126 4.39 10.49 12.74
CA VAL A 126 4.33 11.76 13.48
C VAL A 126 3.95 11.54 14.94
N ARG A 127 2.99 10.64 15.23
CA ARG A 127 2.62 10.32 16.61
C ARG A 127 3.73 9.62 17.39
N ASP A 128 4.43 8.69 16.75
CA ASP A 128 5.55 7.97 17.35
C ASP A 128 6.67 8.95 17.75
N LEU A 129 6.98 9.91 16.86
CA LEU A 129 7.92 11.00 17.16
C LEU A 129 7.44 11.93 18.29
N ASP A 130 6.14 12.27 18.31
CA ASP A 130 5.58 13.10 19.37
C ASP A 130 5.66 12.39 20.74
N ASP A 131 5.41 11.08 20.79
CA ASP A 131 5.52 10.27 22.00
C ASP A 131 6.98 10.17 22.48
N GLU A 132 7.96 9.97 21.58
CA GLU A 132 9.40 9.94 21.91
C GLU A 132 9.93 11.29 22.44
N LEU A 133 9.35 12.42 22.02
CA LEU A 133 9.76 13.75 22.49
C LEU A 133 9.18 14.12 23.86
N LEU A 134 8.18 13.37 24.34
CA LEU A 134 7.50 13.62 25.61
C LEU A 134 8.02 12.75 26.77
N ASP A 135 8.85 11.75 26.48
CA ASP A 135 9.59 10.90 27.44
C ASP A 135 11.00 11.44 27.75
#